data_AF-A0A0S9R4U7-F1
#
_entry.id   AF-A0A0S9R4U7-F1
#
_cell.length_a   1.000
_cell.length_b   1.000
_cell.length_c   1.000
_cell.angle_alpha   90.00
_cell.angle_beta   90.00
_cell.angle_gamma   90.00
#
_symmetry.space_group_name_H-M   'P 1'
#
loop_
_entity.id
_entity.type
_entity.pdbx_description
1 polymer ?
#
loop_
_entity_poly.entity_id
_entity_poly.type
_entity_poly.pdbx_seq_one_letter_code
_entity_poly.pdbx_strand_id
1 'polypeptide(L)'
;MGTSQTDELVDEIEQIRERLADTVDALVDRTNPKNIARRSLADVKAKFVGPDGSVRYETVVPVVLGVVGSVAAIVVLRRVLG
;
A
#
# COMPACT_ATOMS: atom_id res chain seq x y z
N MET A 1 22.87 41.51 27.67
CA MET A 1 22.58 41.67 26.22
C MET A 1 22.69 40.36 25.42
N GLY A 2 23.31 39.27 25.92
CA GLY A 2 23.39 37.99 25.18
C GLY A 2 22.18 37.05 25.34
N THR A 3 21.44 37.13 26.44
CA THR A 3 20.30 36.24 26.73
C THR A 3 19.09 36.53 25.85
N SER A 4 18.74 37.79 25.60
CA SER A 4 17.58 38.15 24.77
C SER A 4 17.71 37.71 23.31
N GLN A 5 18.90 37.78 22.72
CA GLN A 5 19.16 37.25 21.38
C GLN A 5 19.13 35.71 21.34
N THR A 6 19.44 35.07 22.47
CA THR A 6 19.34 33.61 22.58
C THR A 6 17.87 33.19 22.70
N ASP A 7 17.08 33.91 23.49
CA ASP A 7 15.63 33.67 23.63
C ASP A 7 14.90 33.87 22.29
N GLU A 8 15.23 34.92 21.54
CA GLU A 8 14.67 35.17 20.20
C GLU A 8 14.99 34.04 19.21
N LEU A 9 16.22 33.50 19.26
CA LEU A 9 16.62 32.37 18.42
C LEU A 9 15.89 31.07 18.80
N VAL A 10 15.66 30.85 20.11
CA VAL A 10 14.90 29.70 20.60
C VAL A 10 13.45 29.77 20.13
N ASP A 11 12.82 30.95 20.23
CA ASP A 11 11.45 31.18 19.75
C ASP A 11 11.32 30.99 18.24
N GLU A 12 12.32 31.39 17.45
CA GLU A 12 12.34 31.17 16.01
C GLU A 12 12.48 29.67 15.67
N ILE A 13 13.33 28.94 16.39
CA ILE A 13 13.49 27.50 16.22
C ILE A 13 12.18 26.76 16.54
N GLU A 14 11.46 27.15 17.58
CA GLU A 14 10.19 26.52 17.95
C GLU A 14 9.13 26.74 16.85
N GLN A 15 9.03 27.96 16.33
CA GLN A 15 8.15 28.28 15.19
C GLN A 15 8.51 27.50 13.91
N ILE A 16 9.81 27.33 13.62
CA ILE A 16 10.26 26.55 12.47
C ILE A 16 9.91 25.06 12.67
N ARG A 17 10.07 24.53 13.87
CA ARG A 17 9.72 23.14 14.20
C ARG A 17 8.22 22.87 14.03
N GLU A 18 7.38 23.79 14.47
CA GLU A 18 5.92 23.67 14.34
C GLU A 18 5.52 23.64 12.86
N ARG A 19 6.06 24.54 12.03
CA ARG A 19 5.86 24.53 10.57
C ARG A 19 6.38 23.27 9.89
N LEU A 20 7.51 22.73 10.37
CA LEU A 20 8.06 21.49 9.85
C LEU A 20 7.16 20.30 10.20
N ALA A 21 6.63 20.24 11.42
CA ALA A 21 5.68 19.19 11.82
C ALA A 21 4.45 19.19 10.92
N ASP A 22 3.84 20.36 10.69
CA ASP A 22 2.70 20.50 9.76
C ASP A 22 3.04 20.01 8.35
N THR A 23 4.22 20.39 7.85
CA THR A 23 4.69 20.00 6.51
C THR A 23 4.96 18.49 6.43
N VAL A 24 5.53 17.91 7.49
CA VAL A 24 5.81 16.47 7.58
C VAL A 24 4.50 15.69 7.62
N ASP A 25 3.52 16.09 8.43
CA ASP A 25 2.21 15.43 8.49
C ASP A 25 1.50 15.46 7.15
N ALA A 26 1.50 16.61 6.47
CA ALA A 26 0.96 16.73 5.11
C ALA A 26 1.67 15.83 4.10
N LEU A 27 3.00 15.66 4.22
CA LEU A 27 3.76 14.76 3.37
C LEU A 27 3.47 13.29 3.67
N VAL A 28 3.33 12.91 4.95
CA VAL A 28 2.96 11.56 5.36
C VAL A 28 1.58 11.20 4.83
N ASP A 29 0.61 12.10 4.88
CA ASP A 29 -0.73 11.87 4.34
C ASP A 29 -0.75 11.76 2.81
N ARG A 30 0.07 12.57 2.12
CA ARG A 30 0.16 12.51 0.65
C ARG A 30 0.93 11.30 0.14
N THR A 31 1.99 10.92 0.84
CA THR A 31 2.76 9.70 0.56
C THR A 31 2.13 8.47 1.18
N ASN A 32 0.98 8.63 1.85
CA ASN A 32 0.33 7.56 2.58
C ASN A 32 0.13 6.37 1.64
N PRO A 33 0.80 5.24 1.93
CA PRO A 33 0.82 4.08 1.05
C PRO A 33 -0.58 3.51 0.80
N LYS A 34 -1.59 3.88 1.59
CA LYS A 34 -3.00 3.54 1.36
C LYS A 34 -3.50 3.96 -0.01
N ASN A 35 -3.13 5.15 -0.51
CA ASN A 35 -3.60 5.60 -1.82
C ASN A 35 -2.90 4.87 -2.97
N ILE A 36 -1.61 4.55 -2.79
CA ILE A 36 -0.84 3.72 -3.71
C ILE A 36 -1.42 2.30 -3.75
N ALA A 37 -1.67 1.70 -2.58
CA ALA A 37 -2.26 0.37 -2.45
C ALA A 37 -3.65 0.29 -3.10
N ARG A 38 -4.48 1.33 -2.96
CA ARG A 38 -5.80 1.40 -3.64
C ARG A 38 -5.66 1.40 -5.15
N ARG A 39 -4.69 2.14 -5.71
CA ARG A 39 -4.40 2.15 -7.16
C ARG A 39 -3.96 0.75 -7.61
N SER A 40 -3.00 0.16 -6.90
CA SER A 40 -2.49 -1.17 -7.23
C SER A 40 -3.57 -2.25 -7.15
N LEU A 41 -4.46 -2.19 -6.15
CA LEU A 41 -5.60 -3.10 -6.04
C LEU A 41 -6.59 -2.93 -7.20
N ALA A 42 -6.85 -1.69 -7.64
CA ALA A 42 -7.70 -1.43 -8.80
C ALA A 42 -7.09 -2.01 -10.08
N ASP A 43 -5.78 -1.84 -10.28
CA ASP A 43 -5.06 -2.37 -11.44
C ASP A 43 -5.08 -3.92 -11.46
N VAL A 44 -4.90 -4.55 -10.30
CA VAL A 44 -5.02 -6.02 -10.15
C VAL A 44 -6.45 -6.47 -10.44
N LYS A 45 -7.46 -5.78 -9.87
CA LYS A 45 -8.87 -6.12 -10.08
C LYS A 45 -9.28 -6.00 -11.55
N ALA A 46 -8.77 -4.99 -12.27
CA ALA A 46 -9.06 -4.78 -13.68
C ALA A 46 -8.61 -5.94 -14.60
N LYS A 47 -7.64 -6.75 -14.15
CA LYS A 47 -7.22 -7.98 -14.87
C LYS A 47 -8.28 -9.08 -14.82
N PHE A 48 -9.16 -9.07 -13.81
CA PHE A 48 -10.17 -10.10 -13.58
C PHE A 48 -11.60 -9.60 -13.77
N VAL A 49 -11.83 -8.28 -13.74
CA VAL A 49 -13.16 -7.66 -13.85
C VAL A 49 -13.15 -6.59 -14.94
N GLY A 50 -14.18 -6.59 -15.78
CA GLY A 50 -14.42 -5.61 -16.84
C GLY A 50 -14.90 -4.25 -16.31
N PRO A 51 -14.87 -3.20 -17.14
CA PRO A 51 -15.35 -1.86 -16.77
C PRO A 51 -16.84 -1.82 -16.38
N ASP A 52 -17.63 -2.74 -16.91
CA ASP A 52 -19.05 -2.97 -16.64
C ASP A 52 -19.30 -3.83 -15.38
N GLY A 53 -18.24 -4.28 -14.71
CA GLY A 53 -18.33 -5.18 -13.56
C GLY A 53 -18.43 -6.67 -13.92
N SER A 54 -18.37 -7.01 -15.22
CA SER A 54 -18.38 -8.40 -15.68
C SER A 54 -17.11 -9.15 -15.26
N VAL A 55 -17.22 -10.45 -15.00
CA VAL A 55 -16.06 -11.29 -14.71
C VAL A 55 -15.38 -11.68 -16.02
N ARG A 56 -14.06 -11.46 -16.11
CA ARG A 56 -13.24 -11.89 -17.24
C ARG A 56 -12.93 -13.38 -17.11
N TYR A 57 -13.82 -14.23 -17.63
CA TYR A 57 -13.66 -15.69 -17.56
C TYR A 57 -12.35 -16.17 -18.21
N GLU A 58 -11.89 -15.51 -19.26
CA GLU A 58 -10.62 -15.78 -19.94
C GLU A 58 -9.41 -15.75 -19.00
N THR A 59 -9.41 -14.86 -17.99
CA THR A 59 -8.32 -14.74 -17.01
C THR A 59 -8.60 -15.48 -15.72
N VAL A 60 -9.86 -15.54 -15.27
CA VAL A 60 -10.24 -16.21 -14.02
C VAL A 60 -10.14 -17.73 -14.14
N VAL A 61 -10.64 -18.32 -15.23
CA VAL A 61 -10.67 -19.79 -15.43
C VAL A 61 -9.28 -20.41 -15.31
N PRO A 62 -8.23 -19.97 -16.03
CA PRO A 62 -6.91 -20.59 -15.92
C PRO A 62 -6.28 -20.43 -14.53
N VAL A 63 -6.53 -19.31 -13.83
CA VAL A 63 -6.02 -19.10 -12.46
C VAL A 63 -6.69 -20.08 -11.49
N VAL A 64 -8.01 -20.23 -11.58
CA VAL A 64 -8.75 -21.20 -10.74
C VAL A 64 -8.27 -22.62 -11.01
N LEU A 65 -8.14 -23.02 -12.28
CA LEU A 65 -7.61 -24.34 -12.65
C LEU A 65 -6.18 -24.56 -12.12
N GLY A 66 -5.33 -23.54 -12.22
CA GLY A 66 -3.96 -23.61 -11.69
C GLY A 66 -3.93 -23.81 -10.18
N VAL A 67 -4.76 -23.09 -9.43
CA VAL A 67 -4.84 -23.22 -7.96
C VAL A 67 -5.38 -24.61 -7.58
N VAL A 68 -6.49 -25.03 -8.18
CA VAL A 68 -7.10 -26.34 -7.91
C VAL A 68 -6.13 -27.47 -8.25
N GLY A 69 -5.49 -27.41 -9.42
CA GLY A 69 -4.49 -28.38 -9.83
C GLY A 69 -3.27 -28.43 -8.90
N SER A 70 -2.77 -27.28 -8.46
CA SER A 70 -1.64 -27.21 -7.52
C SER A 70 -1.99 -27.81 -6.16
N VAL A 71 -3.17 -27.49 -5.63
CA VAL A 71 -3.64 -28.06 -4.35
C VAL A 71 -3.81 -29.57 -4.46
N ALA A 72 -4.44 -30.05 -5.54
CA ALA A 72 -4.60 -31.48 -5.79
C ALA A 72 -3.25 -32.20 -5.87
N ALA A 73 -2.28 -31.62 -6.59
CA ALA A 73 -0.93 -32.17 -6.70
C ALA A 73 -0.23 -32.25 -5.33
N ILE A 74 -0.32 -31.20 -4.51
CA ILE A 74 0.25 -31.19 -3.14
C ILE A 74 -0.39 -32.28 -2.27
N VAL A 75 -1.71 -32.44 -2.33
CA VAL A 75 -2.43 -33.46 -1.54
C VAL A 75 -2.02 -34.86 -1.96
N VAL A 76 -1.96 -35.14 -3.26
CA VAL A 76 -1.49 -36.43 -3.78
C VAL A 76 -0.04 -36.68 -3.36
N LEU A 77 0.83 -35.68 -3.48
CA LEU A 77 2.23 -35.80 -3.08
C LEU A 77 2.37 -36.11 -1.59
N ARG A 78 1.63 -35.40 -0.72
CA ARG A 78 1.58 -35.68 0.72
C ARG A 78 1.06 -37.07 1.03
N ARG A 79 0.14 -37.60 0.22
CA ARG A 79 -0.44 -38.94 0.41
C ARG A 79 0.52 -40.06 0.02
N VAL A 80 1.44 -39.80 -0.91
CA VAL A 80 2.41 -40.77 -1.44
C VAL A 80 3.74 -40.73 -0.69
N LEU A 81 4.18 -39.56 -0.24
CA LEU A 81 5.45 -39.37 0.48
C LEU A 81 5.32 -39.41 2.01
N GLY A 82 4.11 -39.35 2.55
CA GLY A 82 3.80 -39.51 3.97
C GLY A 82 3.07 -40.82 4.22
#